data_AF-A0A485JCT2-F1
#
_entry.id   AF-A0A485JCT2-F1
#
_cell.length_a   1.000
_cell.length_b   1.000
_cell.length_c   1.000
_cell.angle_alpha   90.00
_cell.angle_beta   90.00
_cell.angle_gamma   90.00
#
_symmetry.space_group_name_H-M   'P 1'
#
loop_
_entity.id
_entity.type
_entity.pdbx_description
1 polymer ?
#
loop_
_entity_poly.entity_id
_entity_poly.type
_entity_poly.pdbx_seq_one_letter_code
_entity_poly.pdbx_strand_id
1 'polypeptide(L)'
;MTNKSGLLEITQLQGKLNGGQVSLPGTLDATSINPRINFQPRLENVEIGTILKAFNYPISLTGKMSLAGDFSGADIDADAFRHNWQGQAHVEMTDTRMEGMNFQQMIQQAVEHNVVM
;
A
#
# COMPACT_ATOMS: atom_id res chain seq x y z
N MET A 1 -20.18 3.80 11.88
CA MET A 1 -20.23 2.39 11.46
C MET A 1 -21.66 1.91 11.57
N THR A 2 -22.20 1.32 10.52
CA THR A 2 -23.53 0.68 10.50
C THR A 2 -23.36 -0.78 10.08
N ASN A 3 -24.07 -1.70 10.74
CA ASN A 3 -24.14 -3.11 10.34
C ASN A 3 -25.62 -3.50 10.24
N LYS A 4 -26.04 -3.96 9.06
CA LYS A 4 -27.40 -4.45 8.80
C LYS A 4 -27.35 -5.69 7.94
N SER A 5 -27.61 -6.85 8.56
CA SER A 5 -27.88 -8.11 7.86
C SER A 5 -26.83 -8.50 6.80
N GLY A 6 -25.53 -8.31 7.08
CA GLY A 6 -24.44 -8.62 6.14
C GLY A 6 -23.91 -7.43 5.35
N LEU A 7 -24.54 -6.26 5.47
CA LEU A 7 -23.99 -4.99 4.99
C LEU A 7 -23.26 -4.27 6.13
N LEU A 8 -21.99 -3.96 5.94
CA LEU A 8 -21.16 -3.16 6.83
C LEU A 8 -20.66 -1.93 6.08
N GLU A 9 -20.88 -0.75 6.65
CA GLU A 9 -20.37 0.51 6.13
C GLU A 9 -19.45 1.19 7.16
N ILE A 10 -18.23 1.47 6.71
CA ILE A 10 -17.19 2.21 7.44
C ILE A 10 -17.06 3.57 6.76
N THR A 11 -17.86 4.53 7.23
CA THR A 11 -17.86 5.89 6.71
C THR A 11 -16.61 6.68 7.12
N GLN A 12 -16.02 6.35 8.27
CA GLN A 12 -14.88 7.08 8.82
C GLN A 12 -14.04 6.13 9.67
N LEU A 13 -12.86 5.79 9.16
CA LEU A 13 -11.80 5.10 9.89
C LEU A 13 -10.51 5.85 9.60
N GLN A 14 -10.06 6.65 10.57
CA GLN A 14 -8.91 7.52 10.39
C GLN A 14 -7.97 7.48 11.58
N GLY A 15 -6.69 7.75 11.33
CA GLY A 15 -5.66 7.74 12.35
C GLY A 15 -4.39 8.43 11.88
N LYS A 16 -3.39 8.44 12.75
CA LYS A 16 -2.05 8.94 12.45
C LYS A 16 -1.07 7.78 12.42
N LEU A 17 -0.15 7.79 11.46
CA LEU A 17 0.92 6.81 11.32
C LEU A 17 2.25 7.53 11.10
N ASN A 18 3.14 7.49 12.10
CA ASN A 18 4.46 8.15 12.08
C ASN A 18 4.44 9.61 11.56
N GLY A 19 3.47 10.40 12.04
CA GLY A 19 3.29 11.81 11.68
C GLY A 19 2.47 12.06 10.40
N GLY A 20 2.21 11.03 9.60
CA GLY A 20 1.27 11.08 8.47
C GLY A 20 -0.17 10.78 8.88
N GLN A 21 -1.12 11.04 7.98
CA GLN A 21 -2.54 10.76 8.18
C GLN A 21 -2.97 9.56 7.35
N VAL A 22 -3.85 8.74 7.92
CA VAL A 22 -4.42 7.56 7.28
C VAL A 22 -5.92 7.62 7.41
N SER A 23 -6.62 7.32 6.32
CA SER A 23 -8.07 7.09 6.28
C SER A 23 -8.35 5.85 5.43
N LEU A 24 -9.22 4.97 5.90
CA LEU A 24 -9.61 3.75 5.20
C LEU A 24 -11.13 3.53 5.29
N PRO A 25 -11.94 4.39 4.68
CA PRO A 25 -13.36 4.14 4.53
C PRO A 25 -13.61 2.99 3.56
N GLY A 26 -14.75 2.34 3.71
CA GLY A 26 -15.12 1.22 2.86
C GLY A 26 -16.45 0.58 3.20
N THR A 27 -16.81 -0.41 2.40
CA THR A 27 -18.06 -1.16 2.51
C THR A 27 -17.78 -2.65 2.37
N LEU A 28 -18.50 -3.47 3.12
CA LEU A 28 -18.57 -4.92 2.94
C LEU A 28 -20.04 -5.30 2.73
N ASP A 29 -20.33 -5.93 1.60
CA ASP A 29 -21.61 -6.56 1.30
C ASP A 29 -21.43 -8.08 1.27
N ALA A 30 -21.87 -8.74 2.32
CA ALA A 30 -21.91 -10.20 2.46
C ALA A 30 -23.34 -10.75 2.34
N THR A 31 -24.28 -9.98 1.77
CA THR A 31 -25.67 -10.42 1.56
C THR A 31 -25.81 -11.40 0.39
N SER A 32 -24.85 -11.34 -0.55
CA SER A 32 -24.74 -12.21 -1.72
C SER A 32 -23.88 -13.45 -1.42
N ILE A 33 -24.06 -14.49 -2.24
CA ILE A 33 -23.19 -15.69 -2.26
C ILE A 33 -21.72 -15.30 -2.54
N ASN A 34 -21.50 -14.22 -3.29
CA ASN A 34 -20.18 -13.66 -3.55
C ASN A 34 -20.03 -12.35 -2.78
N PRO A 35 -19.26 -12.32 -1.67
CA PRO A 35 -19.04 -11.11 -0.91
C PRO A 35 -18.35 -10.04 -1.76
N ARG A 36 -18.70 -8.78 -1.55
CA ARG A 36 -18.03 -7.65 -2.19
C ARG A 36 -17.53 -6.66 -1.16
N ILE A 37 -16.26 -6.30 -1.29
CA ILE A 37 -15.59 -5.36 -0.41
C ILE A 37 -15.07 -4.22 -1.27
N ASN A 38 -15.27 -2.99 -0.81
CA ASN A 38 -14.71 -1.80 -1.42
C ASN A 38 -13.97 -0.99 -0.35
N PHE A 39 -12.76 -0.51 -0.66
CA PHE A 39 -12.02 0.43 0.18
C PHE A 39 -11.58 1.64 -0.63
N GLN A 40 -11.56 2.80 0.02
CA GLN A 40 -11.12 4.05 -0.58
C GLN A 40 -10.00 4.69 0.27
N PRO A 41 -8.83 4.04 0.35
CA PRO A 41 -7.74 4.51 1.20
C PRO A 41 -7.29 5.92 0.82
N ARG A 42 -7.02 6.71 1.84
CA ARG A 42 -6.25 7.96 1.74
C ARG A 42 -5.09 7.93 2.71
N LEU A 43 -3.88 8.09 2.19
CA LEU A 43 -2.66 8.29 2.95
C LEU A 43 -2.12 9.68 2.62
N GLU A 44 -1.68 10.41 3.64
CA GLU A 44 -1.03 11.70 3.47
C GLU A 44 0.29 11.72 4.24
N ASN A 45 1.39 11.89 3.52
CA ASN A 45 2.74 12.05 4.07
C ASN A 45 3.14 10.95 5.06
N VAL A 46 2.74 9.71 4.76
CA VAL A 46 3.07 8.53 5.57
C VAL A 46 4.47 8.04 5.23
N GLU A 47 5.24 7.63 6.23
CA GLU A 47 6.57 7.02 6.01
C GLU A 47 6.46 5.70 5.24
N ILE A 48 7.04 5.63 4.03
CA ILE A 48 6.95 4.45 3.16
C ILE A 48 7.55 3.20 3.79
N GLY A 49 8.64 3.34 4.57
CA GLY A 49 9.23 2.22 5.30
C GLY A 49 8.25 1.55 6.30
N THR A 50 7.29 2.31 6.83
CA THR A 50 6.24 1.75 7.71
C THR A 50 5.28 0.87 6.93
N ILE A 51 4.90 1.30 5.73
CA ILE A 51 4.04 0.52 4.83
C ILE A 51 4.75 -0.76 4.39
N LEU A 52 5.98 -0.65 3.89
CA LEU A 52 6.75 -1.81 3.44
C LEU A 52 6.93 -2.85 4.55
N LYS A 53 7.21 -2.41 5.78
CA LYS A 53 7.29 -3.29 6.95
C LYS A 53 5.95 -3.97 7.26
N ALA A 54 4.84 -3.25 7.21
CA ALA A 54 3.52 -3.81 7.48
C ALA A 54 3.11 -4.91 6.47
N PHE A 55 3.59 -4.79 5.23
CA PHE A 55 3.36 -5.78 4.17
C PHE A 55 4.50 -6.81 4.02
N ASN A 56 5.47 -6.84 4.93
CA ASN A 56 6.64 -7.73 4.90
C ASN A 56 7.47 -7.64 3.60
N TYR A 57 7.60 -6.47 3.00
CA TYR A 57 8.48 -6.25 1.86
C TYR A 57 9.93 -5.96 2.32
N PRO A 58 10.93 -6.76 1.92
CA PRO A 58 12.32 -6.63 2.36
C PRO A 58 13.08 -5.57 1.55
N ILE A 59 12.48 -4.39 1.36
CA ILE A 59 13.10 -3.27 0.66
C ILE A 59 13.32 -2.13 1.66
N SER A 60 14.56 -1.69 1.79
CA SER A 60 14.90 -0.55 2.64
C SER A 60 14.70 0.75 1.86
N LEU A 61 13.47 1.27 1.90
CA LEU A 61 13.09 2.54 1.28
C LEU A 61 12.59 3.51 2.36
N THR A 62 13.08 4.74 2.33
CA THR A 62 12.61 5.84 3.16
C THR A 62 12.03 6.95 2.30
N GLY A 63 11.26 7.85 2.93
CA GLY A 63 10.54 8.94 2.25
C GLY A 63 9.07 8.98 2.63
N LYS A 64 8.39 10.03 2.16
CA LYS A 64 6.96 10.23 2.41
C LYS A 64 6.15 9.74 1.22
N MET A 65 5.06 9.03 1.51
CA MET A 65 4.10 8.54 0.54
C MET A 65 2.72 9.14 0.83
N SER A 66 2.08 9.61 -0.22
CA SER A 66 0.65 9.91 -0.24
C SER A 66 -0.04 9.00 -1.25
N LEU A 67 -1.25 8.56 -0.92
CA LEU A 67 -2.02 7.64 -1.74
C LEU A 67 -3.50 8.02 -1.69
N ALA A 68 -4.16 7.99 -2.83
CA ALA A 68 -5.61 8.00 -2.92
C ALA A 68 -6.02 6.96 -3.95
N GLY A 69 -6.89 6.03 -3.56
CA GLY A 69 -7.31 4.98 -4.48
C GLY A 69 -8.69 4.44 -4.17
N ASP A 70 -9.17 3.62 -5.10
CA ASP A 70 -10.41 2.87 -5.00
C ASP A 70 -10.07 1.42 -5.32
N PHE A 71 -10.34 0.52 -4.39
CA PHE A 71 -10.04 -0.89 -4.51
C PHE A 71 -11.26 -1.75 -4.18
N SER A 72 -11.40 -2.87 -4.86
CA SER A 72 -12.45 -3.85 -4.57
C SER A 72 -11.94 -5.29 -4.63
N GLY A 73 -12.56 -6.15 -3.83
CA GLY A 73 -12.21 -7.56 -3.72
C GLY A 73 -13.29 -8.35 -2.97
N ALA A 74 -13.01 -9.62 -2.67
CA ALA A 74 -13.93 -10.51 -1.98
C ALA A 74 -13.45 -10.89 -0.56
N ASP A 75 -12.13 -11.01 -0.35
CA ASP A 75 -11.53 -11.48 0.89
C ASP A 75 -10.65 -10.41 1.55
N ILE A 76 -10.58 -10.41 2.89
CA ILE A 76 -9.74 -9.49 3.68
C ILE A 76 -8.55 -10.26 4.25
N ASP A 77 -7.56 -10.51 3.40
CA ASP A 77 -6.25 -11.01 3.80
C ASP A 77 -5.15 -10.49 2.87
N ALA A 78 -3.90 -10.62 3.29
CA ALA A 78 -2.76 -10.06 2.57
C ALA A 78 -2.51 -10.74 1.22
N ASP A 79 -2.86 -12.01 1.06
CA ASP A 79 -2.65 -12.74 -0.18
C ASP A 79 -3.70 -12.40 -1.22
N ALA A 80 -4.98 -12.42 -0.82
CA ALA A 80 -6.07 -11.95 -1.65
C ALA A 80 -5.85 -10.50 -2.09
N PHE A 81 -5.40 -9.62 -1.19
CA PHE A 81 -5.09 -8.23 -1.52
C PHE A 81 -4.03 -8.09 -2.62
N ARG A 82 -3.02 -8.96 -2.66
CA ARG A 82 -1.97 -8.90 -3.69
C ARG A 82 -2.41 -9.43 -5.04
N HIS A 83 -3.25 -10.47 -5.05
CA HIS A 83 -3.54 -11.23 -6.28
C HIS A 83 -4.92 -10.97 -6.87
N ASN A 84 -5.92 -10.71 -6.02
CA ASN A 84 -7.34 -10.77 -6.41
C ASN A 84 -8.01 -9.40 -6.35
N TRP A 85 -7.48 -8.49 -5.53
CA TRP A 85 -8.00 -7.14 -5.43
C TRP A 85 -7.67 -6.33 -6.67
N GLN A 86 -8.66 -5.56 -7.12
CA GLN A 86 -8.56 -4.73 -8.32
C GLN A 86 -8.89 -3.29 -7.96
N GLY A 87 -8.24 -2.36 -8.64
CA GLY A 87 -8.45 -0.96 -8.37
C GLY A 87 -7.46 -0.07 -9.09
N GLN A 88 -7.55 1.20 -8.75
CA GLN A 88 -6.70 2.25 -9.25
C GLN A 88 -6.30 3.15 -8.09
N ALA A 89 -5.07 3.63 -8.13
CA ALA A 89 -4.58 4.56 -7.14
C ALA A 89 -3.70 5.61 -7.79
N HIS A 90 -3.81 6.82 -7.27
CA HIS A 90 -2.80 7.83 -7.41
C HIS A 90 -1.82 7.69 -6.25
N VAL A 91 -0.53 7.63 -6.57
CA VAL A 91 0.55 7.49 -5.59
C VAL A 91 1.56 8.58 -5.84
N GLU A 92 1.89 9.32 -4.79
CA GLU A 92 2.93 10.32 -4.79
C GLU A 92 3.99 9.93 -3.75
N MET A 93 5.25 10.09 -4.11
CA MET A 93 6.37 9.89 -3.20
C MET A 93 7.30 11.09 -3.24
N THR A 94 7.67 11.58 -2.06
CA THR A 94 8.62 12.69 -1.90
C THR A 94 9.76 12.26 -0.99
N ASP A 95 10.91 12.95 -1.13
CA ASP A 95 12.11 12.74 -0.31
C ASP A 95 12.55 11.27 -0.24
N THR A 96 12.37 10.55 -1.35
CA THR A 96 12.54 9.10 -1.40
C THR A 96 14.01 8.72 -1.50
N ARG A 97 14.44 7.78 -0.66
CA ARG A 97 15.81 7.26 -0.65
C ARG A 97 15.82 5.76 -0.47
N MET A 98 16.53 5.06 -1.35
CA MET A 98 16.86 3.65 -1.16
C MET A 98 18.07 3.54 -0.23
N GLU A 99 17.88 2.91 0.92
CA GLU A 99 18.93 2.62 1.87
C GLU A 99 19.62 1.29 1.52
N GLY A 100 20.93 1.21 1.77
CA GLY A 100 21.71 0.00 1.48
C GLY A 100 22.08 -0.20 0.01
N MET A 101 21.58 0.63 -0.91
CA MET A 101 22.07 0.66 -2.29
C MET A 101 23.40 1.42 -2.35
N ASN A 102 24.52 0.68 -2.41
CA ASN A 102 25.82 1.27 -2.63
C ASN A 102 26.03 1.53 -4.13
N PHE A 103 25.60 2.70 -4.59
CA PHE A 103 25.72 3.10 -5.99
C PHE A 103 27.17 3.01 -6.52
N GLN A 104 28.18 3.21 -5.68
CA GLN A 104 29.58 3.07 -6.10
C GLN A 104 29.90 1.61 -6.46
N GLN A 105 29.45 0.66 -5.64
CA GLN A 105 29.60 -0.77 -5.95
C GLN A 105 28.80 -1.18 -7.19
N MET A 106 27.60 -0.62 -7.39
CA MET A 106 26.82 -0.90 -8.60
C MET A 106 27.49 -0.39 -9.88
N ILE A 107 28.08 0.80 -9.85
CA ILE A 107 28.85 1.33 -10.98
C ILE A 107 30.07 0.44 -11.24
N GLN A 108 30.78 0.05 -10.19
CA GLN A 108 31.94 -0.84 -10.28
C GLN A 108 31.55 -2.18 -10.94
N GLN A 109 30.47 -2.81 -10.48
CA GLN A 109 29.94 -4.05 -11.06
C GLN A 109 29.51 -3.86 -12.52
N ALA A 110 28.79 -2.79 -12.85
CA ALA A 110 28.35 -2.53 -14.22
C ALA A 110 29.52 -2.33 -15.20
N VAL A 111 30.59 -1.67 -14.75
CA VAL A 111 31.82 -1.52 -15.54
C VAL A 111 32.55 -2.86 -15.67
N GLU A 112 32.70 -3.61 -14.58
CA GLU A 112 33.34 -4.94 -14.60
C GLU A 112 32.61 -5.93 -15.52
N HIS A 113 31.27 -5.91 -15.53
CA HIS A 113 30.47 -6.73 -16.44
C HIS A 113 30.53 -6.26 -17.91
N ASN A 114 30.80 -5.00 -18.19
CA ASN A 114 30.97 -4.46 -19.56
C ASN A 114 32.39 -4.62 -20.11
N VAL A 115 33.39 -4.87 -19.25
CA VAL A 115 34.80 -5.07 -19.67
C VAL A 115 35.10 -6.55 -19.98
N VAL A 116 34.16 -7.47 -19.72
CA VAL A 116 34.30 -8.92 -20.00
C VAL A 116 33.58 -9.36 -21.30
N MET A 117 33.26 -8.43 -22.22
CA MET A 117 32.76 -8.74 -23.58
C MET A 117 33.80 -8.44 -24.66
#